data_AF-A0A925X271-F1
#
_entry.id   AF-A0A925X271-F1
#
_cell.length_a   1.000
_cell.length_b   1.000
_cell.length_c   1.000
_cell.angle_alpha   90.00
_cell.angle_beta   90.00
_cell.angle_gamma   90.00
#
_symmetry.space_group_name_H-M   'P 1'
#
loop_
_entity.id
_entity.type
_entity.pdbx_description
1 polymer ?
#
loop_
_entity_poly.entity_id
_entity_poly.type
_entity_poly.pdbx_seq_one_letter_code
_entity_poly.pdbx_strand_id
1 'polypeptide(L)'
;DGKDCYKVQVTRAGTGDVRNHYLAVDTFLESRITGDGPGGAFSQTLSDYKKVDGVMFPFTSVVEINPPNAPAQKFVYKIDKIEVNPDMPDQRFAMPTTAPSK
;
A
#
# COMPACT_ATOMS: atom_id res chain seq x y z
N ASP A 1 15.05 -6.77 -6.31
CA ASP A 1 15.24 -8.12 -6.90
C ASP A 1 16.00 -8.13 -8.23
N GLY A 2 16.62 -7.01 -8.66
CA GLY A 2 17.35 -6.95 -9.92
C GLY A 2 16.49 -7.03 -11.20
N LYS A 3 15.17 -6.90 -11.07
CA LYS A 3 14.22 -6.92 -12.20
C LYS A 3 13.99 -5.52 -12.74
N ASP A 4 13.78 -5.42 -14.04
CA ASP A 4 13.46 -4.16 -14.71
C ASP A 4 12.07 -3.65 -14.30
N CYS A 5 11.99 -2.35 -14.03
CA CYS A 5 10.76 -1.67 -13.62
C CYS A 5 10.64 -0.31 -14.28
N TYR A 6 9.41 0.09 -14.59
CA TYR A 6 9.08 1.49 -14.83
C TYR A 6 9.06 2.24 -13.51
N LYS A 7 9.77 3.37 -13.44
CA LYS A 7 9.65 4.32 -12.33
C LYS A 7 8.68 5.43 -12.71
N VAL A 8 7.49 5.40 -12.12
CA VAL A 8 6.42 6.38 -12.35
C VAL A 8 6.38 7.35 -11.17
N GLN A 9 6.64 8.62 -11.43
CA GLN A 9 6.48 9.67 -10.43
C GLN A 9 5.02 10.14 -10.41
N VAL A 10 4.39 10.02 -9.25
CA VAL A 10 2.98 10.37 -9.04
C VAL A 10 2.91 11.51 -8.03
N THR A 11 2.31 12.62 -8.44
CA THR A 11 1.97 13.75 -7.56
C THR A 11 0.54 13.59 -7.09
N ARG A 12 0.33 13.46 -5.77
CA ARG A 12 -1.00 13.23 -5.20
C ARG A 12 -1.85 14.50 -5.29
N ALA A 13 -3.03 14.40 -5.89
CA ALA A 13 -3.99 15.50 -5.91
C ALA A 13 -4.40 15.88 -4.48
N GLY A 14 -4.58 17.18 -4.23
CA GLY A 14 -4.94 17.73 -2.92
C GLY A 14 -3.75 18.04 -2.02
N THR A 15 -2.87 17.08 -1.73
CA THR A 15 -1.71 17.31 -0.84
C THR A 15 -0.44 17.75 -1.59
N GLY A 16 -0.30 17.39 -2.87
CA GLY A 16 0.89 17.68 -3.67
C GLY A 16 2.08 16.74 -3.38
N ASP A 17 1.94 15.78 -2.46
CA ASP A 17 3.01 14.84 -2.12
C ASP A 17 3.43 14.04 -3.34
N VAL A 18 4.74 13.83 -3.49
CA VAL A 18 5.31 13.03 -4.59
C VAL A 18 5.66 11.64 -4.10
N ARG A 19 5.25 10.62 -4.87
CA ARG A 19 5.62 9.22 -4.67
C ARG A 19 6.17 8.64 -5.96
N ASN A 20 7.14 7.73 -5.84
CA ASN A 20 7.61 6.94 -6.96
C ASN A 20 7.02 5.54 -6.86
N HIS A 21 6.29 5.14 -7.89
CA HIS A 21 5.76 3.79 -8.06
C HIS A 21 6.67 3.03 -9.02
N TYR A 22 7.03 1.80 -8.66
CA TYR A 22 7.89 0.94 -9.45
C TYR A 22 7.07 -0.23 -9.97
N LEU A 23 6.74 -0.21 -11.26
CA LEU A 23 5.91 -1.23 -11.90
C LEU A 23 6.80 -2.20 -12.67
N ALA A 24 6.65 -3.50 -12.45
CA ALA A 24 7.40 -4.51 -13.19
C ALA A 24 7.06 -4.43 -14.69
N VAL A 25 8.07 -4.48 -15.56
CA VAL A 25 7.89 -4.27 -17.01
C VAL A 25 7.02 -5.35 -17.67
N ASP A 26 7.10 -6.58 -17.17
CA ASP A 26 6.43 -7.76 -17.73
C ASP A 26 4.93 -7.85 -17.39
N THR A 27 4.54 -7.34 -16.22
CA THR A 27 3.22 -7.58 -15.62
C THR A 27 2.50 -6.30 -15.24
N PHE A 28 3.20 -5.16 -15.23
CA PHE A 28 2.74 -3.88 -14.73
C PHE A 28 2.30 -3.89 -13.25
N LEU A 29 2.63 -4.96 -12.52
CA LEU A 29 2.34 -5.05 -11.09
C LEU A 29 3.30 -4.16 -10.32
N GLU A 30 2.77 -3.52 -9.29
CA GLU A 30 3.55 -2.65 -8.43
C GLU A 30 4.47 -3.48 -7.54
N SER A 31 5.77 -3.25 -7.66
CA SER A 31 6.79 -3.96 -6.89
C SER A 31 7.22 -3.14 -5.67
N ARG A 32 7.27 -1.82 -5.82
CA ARG A 32 7.73 -0.90 -4.79
C ARG A 32 7.07 0.46 -4.91
N ILE A 33 6.87 1.10 -3.77
CA ILE A 33 6.52 2.51 -3.65
C ILE A 33 7.57 3.17 -2.77
N THR A 34 8.00 4.38 -3.12
CA THR A 34 8.81 5.23 -2.23
C THR A 34 8.26 6.64 -2.20
N GLY A 35 8.48 7.34 -1.10
CA GLY A 35 8.15 8.75 -1.00
C GLY A 35 8.42 9.28 0.39
N ASP A 36 8.04 10.53 0.60
CA ASP A 36 8.09 11.20 1.88
C ASP A 36 6.67 11.38 2.42
N GLY A 37 6.53 11.27 3.74
CA GLY A 37 5.27 11.52 4.42
C GLY A 37 5.50 12.19 5.78
N PRO A 38 4.43 12.49 6.53
CA PRO A 38 4.54 13.13 7.84
C PRO A 38 5.43 12.37 8.83
N GLY A 39 5.53 11.04 8.68
CA GLY A 39 6.38 10.16 9.48
C GLY A 39 7.82 10.00 8.98
N GLY A 40 8.23 10.75 7.94
CA GLY A 40 9.54 10.63 7.28
C GLY A 40 9.48 9.87 5.95
N ALA A 41 10.66 9.59 5.40
CA ALA A 41 10.80 8.83 4.16
C ALA A 41 10.30 7.39 4.38
N PHE A 42 9.56 6.87 3.43
CA PHE A 42 9.07 5.50 3.48
C PHE A 42 9.35 4.73 2.18
N SER A 43 9.41 3.41 2.30
CA SER A 43 9.29 2.52 1.17
C SER A 43 8.36 1.35 1.48
N GLN A 44 7.55 0.97 0.50
CA GLN A 44 6.66 -0.18 0.57
C GLN A 44 7.06 -1.15 -0.53
N THR A 45 7.27 -2.41 -0.20
CA THR A 45 7.53 -3.49 -1.16
C THR A 45 6.35 -4.43 -1.17
N LEU A 46 5.83 -4.72 -2.36
CA LEU A 46 4.68 -5.59 -2.58
C LEU A 46 5.16 -6.87 -3.27
N SER A 47 4.77 -8.03 -2.73
CA SER A 47 5.23 -9.32 -3.22
C SER A 47 4.21 -10.43 -2.93
N ASP A 48 4.55 -11.65 -3.34
CA ASP A 48 3.66 -12.81 -3.26
C ASP A 48 2.33 -12.55 -3.96
N TYR A 49 2.39 -12.06 -5.21
CA TYR A 49 1.20 -11.77 -6.00
C TYR A 49 0.46 -13.06 -6.36
N LYS A 50 -0.83 -13.10 -6.05
CA LYS A 50 -1.73 -14.22 -6.37
C LYS A 50 -2.96 -13.71 -7.09
N LYS A 51 -3.49 -14.54 -7.99
CA LYS A 51 -4.72 -14.26 -8.72
C LYS A 51 -5.92 -14.60 -7.84
N VAL A 52 -6.82 -13.65 -7.63
CA VAL A 52 -8.11 -13.83 -6.95
C VAL A 52 -9.17 -13.25 -7.87
N ASP A 53 -10.10 -14.10 -8.31
CA ASP A 53 -11.21 -13.74 -9.22
C ASP A 53 -10.79 -12.90 -10.43
N GLY A 54 -9.68 -13.27 -11.08
CA GLY A 54 -9.21 -12.59 -12.28
C GLY A 54 -8.16 -11.50 -12.04
N VAL A 55 -8.02 -11.00 -10.80
CA VAL A 55 -7.17 -9.85 -10.44
C VAL A 55 -5.96 -10.30 -9.64
N MET A 56 -4.79 -9.72 -9.90
CA MET A 56 -3.57 -10.00 -9.17
C MET A 56 -3.48 -9.10 -7.92
N PHE A 57 -3.36 -9.72 -6.74
CA PHE A 57 -3.21 -9.01 -5.47
C PHE A 57 -1.92 -9.42 -4.76
N PRO A 58 -1.21 -8.48 -4.08
CA PRO A 58 -0.06 -8.82 -3.26
C PRO A 58 -0.52 -9.46 -1.94
N PHE A 59 0.01 -10.64 -1.62
CA PHE A 59 -0.25 -11.29 -0.32
C PHE A 59 0.82 -10.94 0.73
N THR A 60 1.85 -10.20 0.34
CA THR A 60 2.85 -9.65 1.25
C THR A 60 3.08 -8.17 0.95
N SER A 61 3.06 -7.35 2.01
CA SER A 61 3.46 -5.95 1.96
C SER A 61 4.47 -5.67 3.08
N VAL A 62 5.64 -5.16 2.72
CA VAL A 62 6.68 -4.76 3.68
C VAL A 62 6.82 -3.26 3.62
N VAL A 63 6.53 -2.57 4.71
CA VAL A 63 6.63 -1.10 4.81
C VAL A 63 7.79 -0.76 5.74
N GLU A 64 8.73 0.04 5.25
CA GLU A 64 9.85 0.57 6.00
C GLU A 64 9.72 2.09 6.07
N ILE A 65 9.79 2.66 7.28
CA ILE A 65 9.65 4.08 7.55
C ILE A 65 10.89 4.56 8.29
N ASN A 66 11.46 5.69 7.87
CA ASN A 66 12.63 6.32 8.47
C ASN A 66 12.26 7.70 9.03
N PRO A 67 11.82 7.78 10.30
CA PRO A 67 11.49 9.05 10.93
C PRO A 67 12.76 9.88 11.19
N PRO A 68 12.71 11.22 11.13
CA PRO A 68 13.89 12.07 11.33
C PRO A 68 14.54 11.93 12.71
N ASN A 69 13.74 11.68 13.76
CA ASN A 69 14.18 11.70 15.16
C ASN A 69 13.83 10.40 15.91
N ALA A 70 13.67 9.29 15.18
CA ALA A 70 13.38 7.99 15.79
C ALA A 70 14.03 6.86 14.97
N PRO A 71 14.24 5.67 15.57
CA PRO A 71 14.72 4.51 14.84
C PRO A 71 13.80 4.15 13.67
N ALA A 72 14.41 3.59 12.61
CA ALA A 72 13.67 3.06 11.48
C ALA A 72 12.68 1.98 11.93
N GLN A 73 11.49 1.99 11.33
CA GLN A 73 10.42 1.05 11.63
C GLN A 73 10.16 0.15 10.42
N LYS A 74 9.87 -1.13 10.69
CA LYS A 74 9.54 -2.12 9.65
C LYS A 74 8.27 -2.86 10.02
N PHE A 75 7.31 -2.84 9.12
CA PHE A 75 6.03 -3.53 9.22
C PHE A 75 5.94 -4.57 8.13
N VAL A 76 5.59 -5.80 8.49
CA VAL A 76 5.38 -6.90 7.54
C VAL A 76 3.92 -7.33 7.63
N TYR A 77 3.18 -7.07 6.57
CA TYR A 77 1.79 -7.48 6.42
C TYR A 77 1.74 -8.75 5.59
N LYS A 78 1.12 -9.79 6.15
CA LYS A 78 0.81 -11.04 5.48
C LYS A 78 -0.71 -11.14 5.38
N ILE A 79 -1.20 -11.37 4.17
CA ILE A 79 -2.63 -11.48 3.90
C ILE A 79 -2.95 -12.96 3.78
N ASP A 80 -3.90 -13.45 4.58
CA ASP A 80 -4.33 -14.85 4.53
C ASP A 80 -5.42 -15.07 3.46
N LYS A 81 -6.33 -14.11 3.28
CA LYS A 81 -7.46 -14.22 2.37
C LYS A 81 -7.85 -12.88 1.76
N ILE A 82 -8.21 -12.92 0.48
CA ILE A 82 -8.86 -11.83 -0.26
C ILE A 82 -10.11 -12.41 -0.92
N GLU A 83 -11.21 -11.67 -0.87
CA GLU A 83 -12.47 -11.98 -1.55
C GLU A 83 -12.86 -10.81 -2.44
N VAL A 84 -13.26 -11.08 -3.68
CA VAL A 84 -13.68 -10.05 -4.63
C VAL A 84 -15.20 -10.05 -4.72
N ASN A 85 -15.79 -8.86 -4.66
CA ASN A 85 -17.24 -8.66 -4.64
C ASN A 85 -18.00 -9.47 -3.56
N PRO A 86 -17.52 -9.55 -2.30
CA PRO A 86 -18.33 -10.12 -1.24
C PRO A 86 -19.58 -9.26 -1.01
N ASP A 87 -20.66 -9.86 -0.55
CA ASP A 87 -21.83 -9.11 -0.10
C ASP A 87 -21.43 -8.22 1.09
N MET A 88 -21.51 -6.90 0.90
CA MET A 88 -21.06 -5.92 1.87
C MET A 88 -22.10 -4.80 1.99
N PRO A 89 -23.01 -4.88 2.98
CA PRO A 89 -24.07 -3.90 3.11
C PRO A 89 -23.54 -2.54 3.55
N ASP A 90 -24.10 -1.46 3.01
CA ASP A 90 -23.71 -0.06 3.26
C ASP A 90 -23.62 0.30 4.74
N GLN A 91 -24.42 -0.35 5.57
CA GLN A 91 -24.43 -0.14 7.02
C GLN A 91 -23.09 -0.47 7.69
N ARG A 92 -22.22 -1.26 7.07
CA ARG A 92 -20.83 -1.48 7.53
C ARG A 92 -19.98 -0.21 7.48
N PHE A 93 -20.35 0.76 6.64
CA PHE A 93 -19.68 2.03 6.47
C PHE A 93 -20.41 3.19 7.17
N ALA A 94 -21.51 2.91 7.87
CA ALA A 94 -22.23 3.91 8.65
C ALA A 94 -21.37 4.39 9.83
N MET A 95 -21.32 5.71 10.03
CA MET A 95 -20.65 6.29 11.18
C MET A 95 -21.36 5.84 12.48
N PRO A 96 -20.60 5.54 13.55
CA PRO A 96 -21.22 5.26 14.85
C PRO A 96 -22.09 6.44 15.31
N THR A 97 -23.32 6.17 15.72
CA THR A 97 -24.28 7.19 16.17
C THR A 97 -24.00 7.72 17.57
N THR A 98 -23.14 7.05 18.32
CA THR A 98 -22.62 7.50 19.62
C THR A 98 -21.17 7.89 19.45
N ALA A 99 -20.87 9.17 19.66
CA ALA A 99 -19.49 9.61 19.83
C ALA A 99 -18.87 8.80 21.00
N PRO A 100 -17.64 8.28 20.87
CA PRO A 100 -16.95 7.69 22.01
C PRO A 100 -16.89 8.72 23.14
N SER A 101 -17.26 8.31 24.36
CA SER A 101 -17.12 9.17 25.53
C SER A 101 -15.66 9.58 25.69
N LYS A 102 -15.45 10.88 25.88
CA LYS A 102 -14.13 11.51 26.00
C LYS A 102 -13.38 11.05 27.25
#